data_AF-A0A2I0PKC6-F1
#
_entry.id   AF-A0A2I0PKC6-F1
#
_cell.length_a   1.000
_cell.length_b   1.000
_cell.length_c   1.000
_cell.angle_alpha   90.00
_cell.angle_beta   90.00
_cell.angle_gamma   90.00
#
_symmetry.space_group_name_H-M   'P 1'
#
loop_
_entity.id
_entity.type
_entity.pdbx_description
1 polymer ?
#
loop_
_entity_poly.entity_id
_entity_poly.type
_entity_poly.pdbx_seq_one_letter_code
_entity_poly.pdbx_strand_id
1 'polypeptide(L)'
;MFNLDGFIQYIEVFWGAILTSILSMVLGYFFGSIGSYLGIIIVTMWIGYILSEDLIIGALNGALVGVFGGIISVILMLIMGSMGLGPGSSIMMFGIAGIIIGLSINFIVGACGGAIGSALRK
;
A
#
# COMPACT_ATOMS: atom_id res chain seq x y z
N MET A 1 -21.70 -20.31 -12.43
CA MET A 1 -21.65 -19.89 -11.02
C MET A 1 -20.54 -18.87 -10.92
N PHE A 2 -20.86 -17.57 -10.89
CA PHE A 2 -19.83 -16.53 -10.75
C PHE A 2 -19.18 -16.72 -9.37
N ASN A 3 -17.86 -16.86 -9.34
CA ASN A 3 -17.10 -17.03 -8.11
C ASN A 3 -17.08 -15.68 -7.36
N LEU A 4 -18.12 -15.44 -6.56
CA LEU A 4 -18.34 -14.18 -5.85
C LEU A 4 -17.22 -13.89 -4.85
N ASP A 5 -16.59 -14.92 -4.30
CA ASP A 5 -15.52 -14.79 -3.32
C ASP A 5 -14.28 -14.12 -3.92
N GLY A 6 -13.90 -14.51 -5.13
CA GLY A 6 -12.82 -13.85 -5.87
C GLY A 6 -13.14 -12.40 -6.21
N PHE A 7 -14.39 -12.11 -6.60
CA PHE A 7 -14.83 -10.75 -6.95
C PHE A 7 -14.81 -9.80 -5.75
N ILE A 8 -15.23 -10.28 -4.57
CA ILE A 8 -15.17 -9.53 -3.32
C ILE A 8 -13.71 -9.25 -2.94
N GLN A 9 -12.81 -10.23 -3.10
CA GLN A 9 -11.39 -10.06 -2.83
C GLN A 9 -10.74 -8.94 -3.68
N TYR A 10 -11.09 -8.83 -4.96
CA TYR A 10 -10.59 -7.74 -5.81
C TYR A 10 -11.11 -6.36 -5.39
N ILE A 11 -12.37 -6.27 -4.96
CA ILE A 11 -12.97 -5.01 -4.50
C ILE A 11 -12.26 -4.53 -3.22
N GLU A 12 -12.02 -5.42 -2.28
CA GLU A 12 -11.35 -5.07 -1.03
C GLU A 12 -9.90 -4.67 -1.25
N VAL A 13 -9.17 -5.36 -2.13
CA VAL A 13 -7.80 -4.98 -2.53
C VAL A 13 -7.79 -3.60 -3.20
N PHE A 14 -8.77 -3.29 -4.04
CA PHE A 14 -8.89 -1.98 -4.68
C PHE A 14 -9.14 -0.87 -3.67
N TRP A 15 -10.09 -1.05 -2.75
CA TRP A 15 -10.34 -0.11 -1.66
C TRP A 15 -9.13 0.04 -0.75
N GLY A 16 -8.45 -1.07 -0.42
CA GLY A 16 -7.22 -1.10 0.34
C GLY A 16 -6.11 -0.27 -0.32
N ALA A 17 -5.95 -0.37 -1.64
CA ALA A 17 -4.93 0.40 -2.37
C ALA A 17 -5.21 1.92 -2.33
N ILE A 18 -6.47 2.32 -2.48
CA ILE A 18 -6.89 3.73 -2.36
C ILE A 18 -6.64 4.23 -0.94
N LEU A 19 -7.08 3.48 0.06
CA LEU A 19 -7.00 3.87 1.46
C LEU A 19 -5.54 3.92 1.93
N THR A 20 -4.71 2.97 1.47
CA THR A 20 -3.26 3.00 1.64
C THR A 20 -2.66 4.28 1.09
N SER A 21 -3.02 4.66 -0.13
CA SER A 21 -2.48 5.87 -0.78
C SER A 21 -2.82 7.13 0.01
N ILE A 22 -4.09 7.27 0.43
CA ILE A 22 -4.54 8.43 1.20
C ILE A 22 -3.87 8.46 2.57
N LEU A 23 -3.89 7.35 3.30
CA LEU A 23 -3.39 7.29 4.67
C LEU A 23 -1.86 7.46 4.72
N SER A 24 -1.14 6.85 3.77
CA SER A 24 0.30 7.04 3.61
C SER A 24 0.67 8.46 3.22
N MET A 25 -0.13 9.15 2.41
CA MET A 25 0.09 10.57 2.13
C MET A 25 -0.14 11.46 3.35
N VAL A 26 -1.25 11.24 4.08
CA VAL A 26 -1.58 12.02 5.27
C VAL A 26 -0.52 11.81 6.36
N LEU A 27 -0.25 10.56 6.74
CA LEU A 27 0.77 10.26 7.74
C LEU A 27 2.17 10.66 7.25
N GLY A 28 2.43 10.50 5.95
CA GLY A 28 3.67 10.92 5.32
C GLY A 28 3.92 12.42 5.41
N TYR A 29 2.87 13.22 5.31
CA TYR A 29 2.96 14.68 5.46
C TYR A 29 3.33 15.09 6.90
N PHE A 30 2.78 14.42 7.92
CA PHE A 30 3.03 14.77 9.33
C PHE A 30 4.31 14.14 9.91
N PHE A 31 4.64 12.90 9.53
CA PHE A 31 5.71 12.10 10.14
C PHE A 31 6.82 11.71 9.14
N GLY A 32 6.81 12.27 7.93
CA GLY A 32 7.80 11.96 6.89
C GLY A 32 7.70 10.52 6.36
N SER A 33 8.83 9.97 5.91
CA SER A 33 8.87 8.62 5.30
C SER A 33 8.34 7.52 6.23
N ILE A 34 8.62 7.62 7.53
CA ILE A 34 8.14 6.67 8.54
C ILE A 34 6.62 6.68 8.62
N GLY A 35 5.99 7.86 8.59
CA GLY A 35 4.53 7.99 8.56
C GLY A 35 3.90 7.30 7.36
N SER A 36 4.51 7.45 6.19
CA SER A 36 4.04 6.80 4.97
C SER A 36 4.01 5.28 5.11
N TYR A 37 5.08 4.68 5.65
CA TYR A 37 5.14 3.24 5.88
C TYR A 37 4.14 2.76 6.94
N LEU A 38 3.91 3.55 8.00
CA LEU A 38 2.86 3.24 8.98
C LEU A 38 1.48 3.20 8.33
N GLY A 39 1.20 4.12 7.40
CA GLY A 39 -0.04 4.10 6.61
C GLY A 39 -0.21 2.78 5.83
N ILE A 40 0.87 2.31 5.18
CA ILE A 40 0.86 1.04 4.46
C ILE A 40 0.59 -0.12 5.42
N ILE A 41 1.31 -0.19 6.54
CA ILE A 41 1.18 -1.27 7.52
C ILE A 41 -0.24 -1.34 8.09
N ILE A 42 -0.80 -0.20 8.50
CA ILE A 42 -2.14 -0.15 9.11
C ILE A 42 -3.20 -0.65 8.13
N VAL A 43 -3.18 -0.17 6.89
CA VAL A 43 -4.19 -0.55 5.89
C VAL A 43 -4.00 -2.00 5.44
N THR A 44 -2.78 -2.43 5.20
CA THR A 44 -2.51 -3.82 4.80
C THR A 44 -2.82 -4.81 5.91
N MET A 45 -2.62 -4.44 7.17
CA MET A 45 -3.07 -5.21 8.33
C MET A 45 -4.59 -5.31 8.41
N TRP A 46 -5.31 -4.21 8.18
CA TRP A 46 -6.77 -4.22 8.14
C TRP A 46 -7.31 -5.10 7.01
N ILE A 47 -6.71 -5.02 5.83
CA ILE A 47 -7.05 -5.86 4.67
C ILE A 47 -6.78 -7.34 4.96
N GLY A 48 -5.62 -7.66 5.53
CA GLY A 48 -5.27 -9.03 5.92
C GLY A 48 -6.28 -9.61 6.91
N TYR A 49 -6.67 -8.83 7.92
CA TYR A 49 -7.69 -9.21 8.90
C TYR A 49 -9.04 -9.52 8.23
N ILE A 50 -9.52 -8.69 7.29
CA ILE A 50 -10.83 -8.90 6.66
C ILE A 50 -10.82 -10.09 5.68
N LEU A 51 -9.76 -10.26 4.90
CA LEU A 51 -9.76 -11.18 3.75
C LEU A 51 -9.53 -12.64 4.11
N SER A 52 -8.70 -12.96 5.11
CA SER A 52 -8.38 -14.36 5.38
C SER A 52 -7.80 -14.61 6.78
N GLU A 53 -8.01 -15.83 7.29
CA GLU A 53 -7.28 -16.38 8.43
C GLU A 53 -5.97 -17.07 8.01
N ASP A 54 -5.77 -17.28 6.71
CA ASP A 54 -4.53 -17.83 6.17
C ASP A 54 -3.48 -16.73 5.99
N LEU A 55 -2.35 -16.90 6.69
CA LEU A 55 -1.19 -16.02 6.64
C LEU A 55 -0.68 -15.79 5.22
N ILE A 56 -0.71 -16.82 4.37
CA ILE A 56 -0.18 -16.74 3.00
C ILE A 56 -1.09 -15.87 2.14
N ILE A 57 -2.41 -16.08 2.23
CA ILE A 57 -3.40 -15.30 1.50
C ILE A 57 -3.37 -13.84 1.97
N GLY A 58 -3.29 -13.63 3.28
CA GLY A 58 -3.10 -12.33 3.91
C GLY A 58 -1.89 -11.57 3.41
N ALA A 59 -0.72 -12.23 3.42
CA ALA A 59 0.53 -11.64 2.95
C ALA A 59 0.45 -11.28 1.46
N LEU A 60 -0.13 -12.14 0.62
CA LEU A 60 -0.26 -11.88 -0.81
C LEU A 60 -1.15 -10.67 -1.09
N ASN A 61 -2.32 -10.59 -0.44
CA ASN A 61 -3.24 -9.47 -0.59
C ASN A 61 -2.65 -8.17 -0.04
N GLY A 62 -1.98 -8.21 1.12
CA GLY A 62 -1.27 -7.07 1.68
C GLY A 62 -0.15 -6.57 0.77
N ALA A 63 0.61 -7.48 0.15
CA ALA A 63 1.65 -7.12 -0.81
C ALA A 63 1.08 -6.46 -2.08
N LEU A 64 -0.02 -6.99 -2.61
CA LEU A 64 -0.74 -6.39 -3.75
C LEU A 64 -1.24 -4.99 -3.41
N VAL A 65 -1.88 -4.81 -2.25
CA VAL A 65 -2.34 -3.51 -1.76
C VAL A 65 -1.17 -2.53 -1.60
N GLY A 66 -0.05 -2.97 -1.03
CA GLY A 66 1.16 -2.15 -0.87
C GLY A 66 1.75 -1.69 -2.20
N VAL A 67 1.81 -2.58 -3.20
CA VAL A 67 2.30 -2.22 -4.54
C VAL A 67 1.33 -1.30 -5.27
N PHE A 68 0.04 -1.65 -5.35
CA PHE A 68 -0.94 -0.82 -6.04
C PHE A 68 -1.10 0.55 -5.37
N GLY A 69 -1.16 0.60 -4.04
CA GLY A 69 -1.17 1.85 -3.27
C GLY A 69 0.11 2.66 -3.48
N GLY A 70 1.27 1.99 -3.57
CA GLY A 70 2.54 2.62 -3.93
C GLY A 70 2.53 3.23 -5.33
N ILE A 71 2.01 2.51 -6.33
CA ILE A 71 1.87 3.00 -7.71
C ILE A 71 0.96 4.22 -7.75
N ILE A 72 -0.23 4.14 -7.14
CA ILE A 72 -1.18 5.26 -7.06
C ILE A 72 -0.52 6.47 -6.39
N SER A 73 0.18 6.26 -5.28
CA SER A 73 0.88 7.33 -4.56
C SER A 73 1.98 7.99 -5.40
N VAL A 74 2.76 7.20 -6.15
CA VAL A 74 3.79 7.72 -7.06
C VAL A 74 3.16 8.55 -8.18
N ILE A 75 2.08 8.07 -8.79
CA ILE A 75 1.35 8.79 -9.84
C ILE A 75 0.81 10.12 -9.29
N LEU A 76 0.18 10.11 -8.11
CA LEU A 76 -0.34 11.32 -7.46
C LEU A 76 0.79 12.30 -7.13
N MET A 77 1.93 11.82 -6.63
CA MET A 77 3.10 12.67 -6.38
C MET A 77 3.65 13.30 -7.67
N LEU A 78 3.68 12.55 -8.78
CA LEU A 78 4.11 13.09 -10.08
C LEU A 78 3.16 14.19 -10.58
N ILE A 79 1.85 14.02 -10.39
CA ILE A 79 0.83 15.02 -10.75
C ILE A 79 0.97 16.26 -9.84
N MET A 80 1.10 16.08 -8.53
CA MET A 80 1.27 17.22 -7.60
C MET A 80 2.59 17.96 -7.83
N GLY A 81 3.65 17.23 -8.16
CA GLY A 81 4.96 17.77 -8.49
C GLY A 81 4.96 18.61 -9.77
N SER A 82 4.23 18.20 -10.82
CA SER A 82 4.10 18.98 -12.05
C SER A 82 3.28 20.26 -11.87
N MET A 83 2.44 20.32 -10.83
CA MET A 83 1.65 21.51 -10.45
C MET A 83 2.38 22.42 -9.44
N GLY A 84 3.62 22.09 -9.04
CA GLY A 84 4.39 22.89 -8.06
C GLY A 84 3.88 22.80 -6.61
N LEU A 85 3.01 21.84 -6.31
CA LEU A 85 2.36 21.64 -5.01
C LEU A 85 2.93 20.45 -4.22
N GLY A 86 3.95 19.78 -4.74
CA GLY A 86 4.49 18.52 -4.18
C GLY A 86 5.69 18.69 -3.25
N PRO A 87 5.85 17.83 -2.21
CA PRO A 87 7.06 17.79 -1.41
C PRO A 87 8.28 17.41 -2.27
N GLY A 88 9.39 18.13 -2.08
CA GLY A 88 10.59 18.06 -2.92
C GLY A 88 11.16 16.65 -3.09
N SER A 89 10.86 16.05 -4.25
CA SER A 89 11.68 15.26 -5.19
C SER A 89 12.89 14.41 -4.73
N SER A 90 13.06 14.05 -3.46
CA SER A 90 14.18 13.20 -3.03
C SER A 90 14.15 11.79 -3.62
N ILE A 91 12.96 11.24 -3.90
CA ILE A 91 12.78 9.95 -4.59
C ILE A 91 12.99 10.07 -6.11
N MET A 92 12.68 11.23 -6.70
CA MET A 92 12.90 11.46 -8.14
C MET A 92 14.39 11.56 -8.50
N MET A 93 15.25 11.86 -7.52
CA MET A 93 16.69 11.99 -7.72
C MET A 93 17.37 10.68 -8.17
N PHE A 94 16.76 9.53 -7.86
CA PHE A 94 17.24 8.20 -8.28
C PHE A 94 16.58 7.65 -9.56
N GLY A 95 15.68 8.42 -10.20
CA GLY A 95 15.00 8.02 -11.42
C GLY A 95 14.20 6.71 -11.28
N ILE A 96 14.13 5.93 -12.36
CA ILE A 96 13.36 4.66 -12.44
C ILE A 96 13.84 3.65 -11.39
N ALA A 97 15.15 3.60 -11.10
CA ALA A 97 15.70 2.68 -10.12
C ALA A 97 15.16 2.94 -8.70
N GLY A 98 15.00 4.21 -8.31
CA GLY A 98 14.41 4.59 -7.03
C GLY A 98 12.94 4.15 -6.90
N ILE A 99 12.18 4.23 -7.98
CA ILE A 99 10.76 3.81 -8.02
C ILE A 99 10.66 2.29 -7.84
N ILE A 100 11.50 1.52 -8.53
CA ILE A 100 11.51 0.05 -8.41
C ILE A 100 11.85 -0.36 -6.98
N ILE A 101 12.91 0.22 -6.39
CA ILE A 101 13.31 -0.07 -5.00
C ILE A 101 12.20 0.31 -4.03
N GLY A 102 11.59 1.48 -4.19
CA GLY A 102 10.47 1.94 -3.36
C GLY A 102 9.27 1.00 -3.41
N LEU A 103 8.90 0.53 -4.61
CA LEU A 103 7.81 -0.44 -4.79
C LEU A 103 8.17 -1.80 -4.18
N SER A 104 9.42 -2.25 -4.29
CA SER A 104 9.88 -3.48 -3.63
C SER A 104 9.79 -3.38 -2.10
N ILE A 105 10.14 -2.24 -1.52
CA ILE A 105 9.98 -2.01 -0.07
C ILE A 105 8.49 -2.03 0.29
N ASN A 106 7.65 -1.33 -0.46
CA ASN A 106 6.20 -1.32 -0.21
C ASN A 106 5.57 -2.71 -0.34
N PHE A 107 6.07 -3.54 -1.26
CA PHE A 107 5.67 -4.95 -1.39
C PHE A 107 5.98 -5.72 -0.11
N ILE A 108 7.22 -5.64 0.40
CA ILE A 108 7.65 -6.34 1.60
C ILE A 108 6.87 -5.85 2.83
N VAL A 109 6.78 -4.53 3.00
CA VAL A 109 6.07 -3.90 4.13
C VAL A 109 4.59 -4.27 4.09
N GLY A 110 3.96 -4.24 2.91
CA GLY A 110 2.56 -4.62 2.74
C GLY A 110 2.33 -6.11 2.98
N ALA A 111 3.25 -6.97 2.56
CA ALA A 111 3.20 -8.41 2.84
C ALA A 111 3.26 -8.68 4.35
N CYS A 112 4.17 -8.02 5.06
CA CYS A 112 4.28 -8.12 6.52
C CYS A 112 3.00 -7.63 7.21
N GLY A 113 2.47 -6.47 6.80
CA GLY A 113 1.22 -5.94 7.36
C GLY A 113 0.05 -6.90 7.15
N GLY A 114 -0.14 -7.41 5.94
CA GLY A 114 -1.20 -8.37 5.62
C GLY A 114 -1.07 -9.70 6.38
N ALA A 115 0.14 -10.21 6.54
CA ALA A 115 0.40 -11.40 7.34
C ALA A 115 0.03 -11.18 8.82
N ILE A 116 0.43 -10.05 9.40
CA ILE A 116 0.10 -9.70 10.79
C ILE A 116 -1.41 -9.56 10.96
N GLY A 117 -2.09 -8.91 10.02
CA GLY A 117 -3.55 -8.75 10.03
C GLY A 117 -4.29 -10.08 10.08
N SER A 118 -3.84 -11.03 9.25
CA SER A 118 -4.44 -12.38 9.20
C SER A 118 -4.13 -13.17 10.47
N ALA A 119 -2.92 -13.00 11.03
CA ALA A 119 -2.54 -13.60 12.31
C ALA A 119 -3.41 -13.11 13.48
N LEU A 120 -3.85 -11.85 13.46
CA LEU A 120 -4.69 -11.25 14.49
C LEU A 120 -6.16 -11.69 14.43
N ARG A 121 -6.59 -12.23 13.28
CA ARG A 121 -7.94 -12.78 13.14
C ARG A 121 -8.06 -14.20 13.68
N LYS A 122 -6.97 -14.96 13.58
CA LYS A 122 -6.87 -16.36 14.00
C LYS A 122 -6.99 -16.50 15.52
#